data_AF-A0AAD4JQP2-F1
#
_entry.id   AF-A0AAD4JQP2-F1
#
_cell.length_a   1.000
_cell.length_b   1.000
_cell.length_c   1.000
_cell.angle_alpha   90.00
_cell.angle_beta   90.00
_cell.angle_gamma   90.00
#
_symmetry.space_group_name_H-M   'P 1'
#
loop_
_entity.id
_entity.type
_entity.pdbx_description
1 polymer ?
#
loop_
_entity_poly.entity_id
_entity_poly.type
_entity_poly.pdbx_seq_one_letter_code
_entity_poly.pdbx_strand_id
1 'polypeptide(L)'
;MQNQDGQVVDPETETITSLPTSETNDWANYRDDEVMQQQNAIQAEAGKIPFVGDKARKPLIPGSNKVQLQEPLSSLSDEYKSGNPILLEKIKVLTEQYDAIRRTRGDGNCFFRSFMFAYLEHILESQDRAEVDRITVNVEQCRKMLLSLGYAEFTFEDFFALFLEQLESVLSGKEASISHEELLQRSRDQSISDYVVMFFRFITSGEIRKRAEFYEPFIQGLTNTSVEQFCKSSVEPMGEESDHVHITALSDTLGVAIRIVYLDRSHDDKGSVSVNHHDFTPAAHDLTDGGVALKPFITLLYRPGHYDILYPK
;
A
#
# COMPACT_ATOMS: atom_id res chain seq x y z
N MET A 1 -48.89 -68.62 48.49
CA MET A 1 -48.43 -69.99 48.20
C MET A 1 -48.06 -70.05 46.73
N GLN A 2 -46.77 -70.29 46.46
CA GLN A 2 -46.15 -70.89 45.26
C GLN A 2 -46.42 -70.24 43.89
N ASN A 3 -45.49 -70.17 42.95
CA ASN A 3 -44.02 -70.16 42.86
C ASN A 3 -43.71 -70.08 41.34
N GLN A 4 -42.66 -69.33 40.96
CA GLN A 4 -41.69 -69.55 39.84
C GLN A 4 -42.24 -69.82 38.41
N ASP A 5 -41.68 -69.30 37.33
CA ASP A 5 -40.28 -69.32 36.90
C ASP A 5 -39.89 -68.06 36.11
N GLY A 6 -38.58 -67.75 36.15
CA GLY A 6 -37.98 -66.71 35.35
C GLY A 6 -37.35 -67.24 34.06
N GLN A 7 -37.00 -66.31 33.16
CA GLN A 7 -35.83 -66.49 32.30
C GLN A 7 -35.31 -65.12 31.85
N VAL A 8 -34.00 -64.97 32.03
CA VAL A 8 -33.15 -63.82 31.72
C VAL A 8 -32.89 -63.78 30.21
N VAL A 9 -32.92 -62.59 29.60
CA VAL A 9 -32.48 -62.39 28.22
C VAL A 9 -31.31 -61.40 28.25
N ASP A 10 -30.14 -61.89 27.83
CA ASP A 10 -28.91 -61.12 27.56
C ASP A 10 -29.14 -60.08 26.45
N PRO A 11 -28.50 -58.90 26.52
CA PRO A 11 -28.41 -58.01 25.37
C PRO A 11 -27.24 -58.45 24.48
N GLU A 12 -27.54 -58.90 23.26
CA GLU A 12 -26.54 -59.07 22.22
C GLU A 12 -25.91 -57.70 21.88
N THR A 13 -24.58 -57.66 22.03
CA THR A 13 -23.67 -56.61 21.63
C THR A 13 -23.77 -56.32 20.13
N GLU A 14 -24.50 -55.27 19.76
CA GLU A 14 -24.30 -54.60 18.46
C GLU A 14 -23.14 -53.62 18.59
N THR A 15 -22.00 -54.02 18.03
CA THR A 15 -20.81 -53.20 17.86
C THR A 15 -21.14 -52.03 16.92
N ILE A 16 -21.49 -50.87 17.48
CA ILE A 16 -21.54 -49.63 16.72
C ILE A 16 -20.10 -49.20 16.48
N THR A 17 -19.60 -49.49 15.29
CA THR A 17 -18.35 -48.96 14.76
C THR A 17 -18.44 -47.44 14.79
N SER A 18 -17.71 -46.82 15.72
CA SER A 18 -17.54 -45.37 15.77
C SER A 18 -16.92 -44.91 14.45
N LEU A 19 -17.71 -44.20 13.65
CA LEU A 19 -17.18 -43.38 12.55
C LEU A 19 -16.13 -42.43 13.16
N PRO A 20 -14.96 -42.24 12.51
CA PRO A 20 -13.99 -41.30 13.01
C PRO A 20 -14.63 -39.92 12.98
N THR A 21 -14.80 -39.33 14.17
CA THR A 21 -15.20 -37.95 14.32
C THR A 21 -14.18 -37.12 13.55
N SER A 22 -14.68 -36.43 12.52
CA SER A 22 -13.94 -35.49 11.70
C SER A 22 -13.13 -34.55 12.58
N GLU A 23 -11.95 -34.17 12.08
CA GLU A 23 -11.01 -33.18 12.61
C GLU A 23 -11.66 -31.79 12.72
N THR A 24 -12.64 -31.65 13.59
CA THR A 24 -13.43 -30.44 13.78
C THR A 24 -13.60 -30.21 15.27
N ASN A 25 -12.49 -29.93 15.97
CA ASN A 25 -12.47 -29.21 17.26
C ASN A 25 -11.04 -29.05 17.80
N ASP A 26 -10.16 -28.33 17.09
CA ASP A 26 -8.85 -27.98 17.66
C ASP A 26 -8.42 -26.52 17.42
N TRP A 27 -9.38 -25.60 17.49
CA TRP A 27 -9.10 -24.16 17.57
C TRP A 27 -8.36 -23.76 18.87
N ALA A 28 -8.28 -24.65 19.85
CA ALA A 28 -7.59 -24.43 21.13
C ALA A 28 -6.06 -24.62 21.05
N ASN A 29 -5.53 -25.13 19.94
CA ASN A 29 -4.11 -25.47 19.78
C ASN A 29 -3.30 -24.53 18.88
N TYR A 30 -3.92 -23.54 18.21
CA TYR A 30 -3.15 -22.52 17.50
C TYR A 30 -2.51 -21.56 18.50
N ARG A 31 -1.20 -21.69 18.71
CA ARG A 31 -0.45 -20.79 19.59
C ARG A 31 -0.06 -19.54 18.82
N ASP A 32 -0.08 -18.40 19.50
CA ASP A 32 0.37 -17.12 18.93
C ASP A 32 1.79 -17.23 18.32
N ASP A 33 2.65 -18.05 18.94
CA ASP A 33 4.01 -18.34 18.44
C ASP A 33 4.03 -19.00 17.05
N GLU A 34 3.07 -19.89 16.77
CA GLU A 34 2.98 -20.58 15.48
C GLU A 34 2.49 -19.63 14.38
N VAL A 35 1.52 -18.77 14.71
CA VAL A 35 1.04 -17.71 13.81
C VAL A 35 2.17 -16.72 13.52
N MET A 36 2.91 -16.29 14.54
CA MET A 36 4.07 -15.41 14.38
C MET A 36 5.16 -16.08 13.52
N GLN A 37 5.44 -17.37 13.71
CA GLN A 37 6.41 -18.10 12.88
C GLN A 37 5.96 -18.17 11.41
N GLN A 38 4.70 -18.46 11.16
CA GLN A 38 4.16 -18.48 9.80
C GLN A 38 4.24 -17.09 9.14
N GLN A 39 3.88 -16.04 9.86
CA GLN A 39 3.97 -14.66 9.37
C GLN A 39 5.41 -14.27 9.06
N ASN A 40 6.36 -14.60 9.94
CA ASN A 40 7.79 -14.39 9.71
C ASN A 40 8.29 -15.14 8.47
N ALA A 41 7.82 -16.36 8.23
CA ALA A 41 8.19 -17.14 7.04
C ALA A 41 7.65 -16.50 5.75
N ILE A 42 6.40 -16.02 5.75
CA ILE A 42 5.80 -15.29 4.62
C ILE A 42 6.58 -14.00 4.35
N GLN A 43 6.89 -13.24 5.41
CA GLN A 43 7.68 -12.01 5.30
C GLN A 43 9.11 -12.27 4.80
N ALA A 44 9.74 -13.38 5.21
CA ALA A 44 11.06 -13.77 4.73
C ALA A 44 11.06 -14.10 3.23
N GLU A 45 10.00 -14.76 2.73
CA GLU A 45 9.84 -15.02 1.30
C GLU A 45 9.63 -13.72 0.51
N ALA A 46 8.76 -12.83 1.00
CA ALA A 46 8.58 -11.49 0.44
C ALA A 46 9.89 -10.67 0.48
N GLY A 47 10.71 -10.90 1.51
CA GLY A 47 12.04 -10.33 1.71
C GLY A 47 13.02 -10.54 0.55
N LYS A 48 12.80 -11.55 -0.30
CA LYS A 48 13.61 -11.81 -1.49
C LYS A 48 13.41 -10.79 -2.61
N ILE A 49 12.25 -10.12 -2.63
CA ILE A 49 11.93 -9.06 -3.58
C ILE A 49 12.41 -7.74 -2.97
N PRO A 50 13.19 -6.88 -3.62
CA PRO A 50 13.56 -5.59 -3.02
C PRO A 50 12.33 -4.74 -2.72
N PHE A 51 12.42 -3.83 -1.74
CA PHE A 51 11.28 -2.95 -1.39
C PHE A 51 10.73 -2.15 -2.57
N VAL A 52 11.64 -1.71 -3.43
CA VAL A 52 11.35 -0.99 -4.67
C VAL A 52 12.11 -1.68 -5.80
N GLY A 53 11.41 -2.06 -6.87
CA GLY A 53 11.98 -2.67 -8.08
C GLY A 53 12.88 -1.69 -8.82
N ASP A 54 13.74 -2.21 -9.70
CA ASP A 54 14.60 -1.33 -10.48
C ASP A 54 13.79 -0.57 -11.56
N LYS A 55 14.23 0.65 -11.87
CA LYS A 55 13.88 1.38 -13.10
C LYS A 55 15.19 1.89 -13.67
N ALA A 56 16.18 1.03 -13.82
CA ALA A 56 17.41 1.49 -14.43
C ALA A 56 17.13 1.76 -15.90
N ARG A 57 17.28 3.04 -16.23
CA ARG A 57 17.38 3.61 -17.56
C ARG A 57 18.71 3.12 -18.16
N LYS A 58 18.70 2.02 -18.94
CA LYS A 58 19.91 1.61 -19.69
C LYS A 58 19.92 2.28 -21.06
N PRO A 59 21.02 2.94 -21.46
CA PRO A 59 21.21 3.31 -22.86
C PRO A 59 21.06 2.03 -23.70
N LEU A 60 20.19 2.05 -24.71
CA LEU A 60 20.04 0.90 -25.62
C LEU A 60 21.38 0.54 -26.27
N ILE A 61 22.25 1.54 -26.44
CA ILE A 61 23.61 1.44 -26.97
C ILE A 61 24.49 2.40 -26.14
N PRO A 62 25.74 2.03 -25.77
CA PRO A 62 26.69 2.96 -25.15
C PRO A 62 26.86 4.23 -25.99
N GLY A 63 26.58 5.40 -25.38
CA GLY A 63 26.64 6.71 -26.07
C GLY A 63 25.36 7.12 -26.82
N SER A 64 24.27 6.34 -26.76
CA SER A 64 22.96 6.74 -27.31
C SER A 64 22.09 7.45 -26.27
N ASN A 65 21.33 8.46 -26.71
CA ASN A 65 20.32 9.14 -25.87
C ASN A 65 19.01 8.34 -25.75
N LYS A 66 18.90 7.19 -26.43
CA LYS A 66 17.74 6.30 -26.30
C LYS A 66 17.93 5.40 -25.10
N VAL A 67 16.99 5.50 -24.16
CA VAL A 67 17.07 4.86 -22.87
C VAL A 67 15.89 3.89 -22.75
N GLN A 68 16.15 2.66 -22.30
CA GLN A 68 15.11 1.68 -22.00
C GLN A 68 14.85 1.64 -20.49
N LEU A 69 13.58 1.76 -20.11
CA LEU A 69 13.11 1.47 -18.75
C LEU A 69 13.18 -0.05 -18.53
N GLN A 70 13.65 -0.46 -17.34
CA GLN A 70 14.02 -1.85 -17.10
C GLN A 70 12.85 -2.84 -17.10
N GLU A 71 11.63 -2.39 -16.75
CA GLU A 71 10.43 -3.22 -16.83
C GLU A 71 9.33 -2.51 -17.65
N PRO A 72 9.13 -2.89 -18.93
CA PRO A 72 8.02 -2.36 -19.72
C PRO A 72 6.70 -2.86 -19.14
N LEU A 73 5.65 -2.04 -19.17
CA LEU A 73 4.34 -2.44 -18.60
C LEU A 73 3.76 -3.70 -19.26
N SER A 74 4.18 -4.02 -20.48
CA SER A 74 3.78 -5.24 -21.18
C SER A 74 4.23 -6.52 -20.47
N SER A 75 5.29 -6.49 -19.63
CA SER A 75 5.74 -7.63 -18.83
C SER A 75 4.64 -8.15 -17.91
N LEU A 76 3.76 -7.26 -17.43
CA LEU A 76 2.64 -7.59 -16.56
C LEU A 76 1.72 -8.63 -17.20
N SER A 77 1.61 -8.66 -18.53
CA SER A 77 0.81 -9.66 -19.25
C SER A 77 1.24 -11.10 -18.92
N ASP A 78 2.52 -11.32 -18.64
CA ASP A 78 3.07 -12.65 -18.39
C ASP A 78 2.51 -13.26 -17.10
N GLU A 79 2.21 -12.45 -16.08
CA GLU A 79 1.56 -12.88 -14.83
C GLU A 79 0.10 -13.35 -15.05
N TYR A 80 -0.56 -12.84 -16.08
CA TYR A 80 -1.98 -13.08 -16.34
C TYR A 80 -2.24 -13.99 -17.55
N LYS A 81 -1.20 -14.57 -18.17
CA LYS A 81 -1.33 -15.49 -19.32
C LYS A 81 -2.28 -16.66 -19.07
N SER A 82 -2.24 -17.22 -17.87
CA SER A 82 -3.12 -18.30 -17.43
C SER A 82 -4.34 -17.81 -16.63
N GLY A 83 -4.54 -16.49 -16.56
CA GLY A 83 -5.53 -15.81 -15.74
C GLY A 83 -6.78 -15.40 -16.52
N ASN A 84 -7.46 -14.36 -16.02
CA ASN A 84 -8.69 -13.85 -16.60
C ASN A 84 -8.39 -13.04 -17.90
N PRO A 85 -9.02 -13.36 -19.05
CA PRO A 85 -8.82 -12.65 -20.31
C PRO A 85 -9.10 -11.14 -20.25
N ILE A 86 -10.02 -10.69 -19.38
CA ILE A 86 -10.33 -9.27 -19.17
C ILE A 86 -9.09 -8.52 -18.68
N LEU A 87 -8.30 -9.13 -17.78
CA LEU A 87 -7.08 -8.50 -17.25
C LEU A 87 -6.03 -8.34 -18.35
N LEU A 88 -5.87 -9.33 -19.23
CA LEU A 88 -4.97 -9.23 -20.38
C LEU A 88 -5.38 -8.11 -21.33
N GLU A 89 -6.68 -7.94 -21.58
CA GLU A 89 -7.18 -6.85 -22.42
C GLU A 89 -6.99 -5.48 -21.75
N LYS A 90 -7.24 -5.37 -20.45
CA LYS A 90 -6.93 -4.15 -19.68
C LYS A 90 -5.44 -3.80 -19.72
N ILE A 91 -4.56 -4.80 -19.64
CA ILE A 91 -3.11 -4.59 -19.74
C ILE A 91 -2.74 -4.05 -21.12
N LYS A 92 -3.36 -4.54 -22.20
CA LYS A 92 -3.14 -3.96 -23.54
C LYS A 92 -3.53 -2.48 -23.58
N VAL A 93 -4.71 -2.13 -23.10
CA VAL A 93 -5.17 -0.73 -23.01
C VAL A 93 -4.22 0.11 -22.14
N LEU A 94 -3.74 -0.43 -21.02
CA LEU A 94 -2.75 0.23 -20.17
C LEU A 94 -1.43 0.52 -20.91
N THR A 95 -0.93 -0.44 -21.70
CA THR A 95 0.31 -0.27 -22.48
C THR A 95 0.20 0.77 -23.58
N GLU A 96 -1.00 1.25 -23.92
CA GLU A 96 -1.18 2.39 -24.82
C GLU A 96 -0.87 3.71 -24.11
N GLN A 97 -1.13 3.81 -22.80
CA GLN A 97 -1.05 5.04 -22.00
C GLN A 97 0.19 5.15 -21.11
N TYR A 98 0.79 4.01 -20.75
CA TYR A 98 1.93 3.94 -19.83
C TYR A 98 3.06 3.10 -20.45
N ASP A 99 4.30 3.55 -20.29
CA ASP A 99 5.49 2.89 -20.85
C ASP A 99 6.03 1.79 -19.92
N ALA A 100 5.99 2.01 -18.62
CA ALA A 100 6.66 1.15 -17.65
C ALA A 100 5.92 1.04 -16.33
N ILE A 101 6.32 0.01 -15.58
CA ILE A 101 5.92 -0.26 -14.21
C ILE A 101 7.18 -0.34 -13.35
N ARG A 102 7.11 0.13 -12.10
CA ARG A 102 8.11 -0.17 -11.08
C ARG A 102 7.40 -0.82 -9.90
N ARG A 103 7.78 -2.06 -9.63
CA ARG A 103 7.16 -2.87 -8.59
C ARG A 103 7.54 -2.40 -7.20
N THR A 104 6.67 -2.66 -6.23
CA THR A 104 7.05 -2.60 -4.81
C THR A 104 6.87 -3.95 -4.13
N ARG A 105 7.53 -4.18 -3.00
CA ARG A 105 7.34 -5.41 -2.23
C ARG A 105 5.92 -5.48 -1.68
N GLY A 106 5.26 -6.63 -1.84
CA GLY A 106 3.96 -6.92 -1.23
C GLY A 106 4.10 -7.31 0.24
N ASP A 107 4.33 -6.33 1.11
CA ASP A 107 4.47 -6.52 2.57
C ASP A 107 3.53 -5.61 3.36
N GLY A 108 2.39 -5.24 2.77
CA GLY A 108 1.40 -4.33 3.34
C GLY A 108 1.76 -2.84 3.29
N ASN A 109 3.02 -2.50 3.02
CA ASN A 109 3.48 -1.09 2.94
C ASN A 109 3.51 -0.53 1.50
N CYS A 110 3.07 -1.32 0.52
CA CYS A 110 3.25 -1.03 -0.91
C CYS A 110 2.68 0.33 -1.35
N PHE A 111 1.55 0.79 -0.80
CA PHE A 111 1.02 2.14 -1.09
C PHE A 111 1.99 3.25 -0.65
N PHE A 112 2.30 3.32 0.65
CA PHE A 112 3.19 4.35 1.19
C PHE A 112 4.58 4.31 0.56
N ARG A 113 5.09 3.10 0.27
CA ARG A 113 6.39 2.93 -0.38
C ARG A 113 6.39 3.35 -1.84
N SER A 114 5.31 3.03 -2.57
CA SER A 114 5.13 3.50 -3.95
C SER A 114 5.02 5.02 -3.99
N PHE A 115 4.24 5.60 -3.08
CA PHE A 115 4.11 7.06 -2.95
C PHE A 115 5.46 7.72 -2.62
N MET A 116 6.16 7.23 -1.59
CA MET A 116 7.48 7.70 -1.17
C MET A 116 8.41 7.81 -2.37
N PHE A 117 8.56 6.71 -3.10
CA PHE A 117 9.51 6.62 -4.17
C PHE A 117 9.09 7.50 -5.36
N ALA A 118 7.82 7.44 -5.77
CA ALA A 118 7.31 8.23 -6.89
C ALA A 118 7.41 9.74 -6.62
N TYR A 119 7.13 10.18 -5.40
CA TYR A 119 7.23 11.58 -5.00
C TYR A 119 8.68 12.06 -5.01
N LEU A 120 9.59 11.36 -4.32
CA LEU A 120 11.01 11.73 -4.27
C LEU A 120 11.68 11.67 -5.65
N GLU A 121 11.33 10.67 -6.47
CA GLU A 121 11.80 10.56 -7.84
C GLU A 121 11.30 11.72 -8.71
N HIS A 122 10.05 12.14 -8.54
CA HIS A 122 9.50 13.31 -9.22
C HIS A 122 10.31 14.58 -8.89
N ILE A 123 10.55 14.85 -7.60
CA ILE A 123 11.36 16.01 -7.18
C ILE A 123 12.80 15.91 -7.69
N LEU A 124 13.40 14.71 -7.67
CA LEU A 124 14.74 14.48 -8.21
C LEU A 124 14.80 14.81 -9.71
N GLU A 125 13.80 14.43 -10.49
CA GLU A 125 13.75 14.67 -11.93
C GLU A 125 13.36 16.11 -12.30
N SER A 126 12.40 16.70 -11.59
CA SER A 126 11.87 18.05 -11.86
C SER A 126 12.70 19.17 -11.25
N GLN A 127 13.42 18.88 -10.16
CA GLN A 127 14.13 19.85 -9.33
C GLN A 127 13.21 20.98 -8.84
N ASP A 128 11.94 20.66 -8.58
CA ASP A 128 10.92 21.61 -8.16
C ASP A 128 11.14 22.05 -6.70
N ARG A 129 11.87 23.14 -6.53
CA ARG A 129 12.13 23.73 -5.21
C ARG A 129 10.88 24.33 -4.56
N ALA A 130 9.94 24.84 -5.36
CA ALA A 130 8.73 25.43 -4.82
C ALA A 130 7.85 24.37 -4.18
N GLU A 131 7.77 23.18 -4.80
CA GLU A 131 7.09 22.03 -4.21
C GLU A 131 7.77 21.54 -2.93
N VAL A 132 9.11 21.51 -2.90
CA VAL A 132 9.85 21.17 -1.67
C VAL A 132 9.57 22.17 -0.55
N ASP A 133 9.66 23.47 -0.82
CA ASP A 133 9.37 24.51 0.18
C ASP A 133 7.91 24.38 0.69
N ARG A 134 6.95 24.14 -0.21
CA ARG A 134 5.54 23.94 0.14
C ARG A 134 5.36 22.71 1.02
N ILE A 135 5.96 21.58 0.67
CA ILE A 135 5.77 20.35 1.43
C ILE A 135 6.47 20.41 2.78
N THR A 136 7.63 21.08 2.90
CA THR A 136 8.30 21.31 4.18
C THR A 136 7.38 22.08 5.15
N VAL A 137 6.65 23.09 4.66
CA VAL A 137 5.64 23.79 5.47
C VAL A 137 4.52 22.85 5.90
N ASN A 138 4.01 21.99 5.00
CA ASN A 138 2.96 21.03 5.33
C ASN A 138 3.44 19.97 6.34
N VAL A 139 4.68 19.49 6.23
CA VAL A 139 5.30 18.56 7.20
C VAL A 139 5.32 19.19 8.59
N GLU A 140 5.72 20.46 8.72
CA GLU A 140 5.69 21.16 10.00
C GLU A 140 4.27 21.36 10.55
N GLN A 141 3.27 21.53 9.68
CA GLN A 141 1.87 21.56 10.11
C GLN A 141 1.40 20.18 10.60
N CYS A 142 1.80 19.10 9.93
CA CYS A 142 1.52 17.72 10.36
C CYS A 142 2.14 17.44 11.74
N ARG A 143 3.36 17.94 11.98
CA ARG A 143 4.05 17.84 13.27
C ARG A 143 3.21 18.46 14.40
N LYS A 144 2.74 19.70 14.19
CA LYS A 144 1.87 20.42 15.14
C LYS A 144 0.53 19.72 15.34
N MET A 145 -0.05 19.17 14.27
CA MET A 145 -1.28 18.40 14.33
C MET A 145 -1.12 17.18 15.26
N LEU A 146 -0.07 16.38 15.09
CA LEU A 146 0.16 15.22 15.96
C LEU A 146 0.34 15.61 17.43
N LEU A 147 1.10 16.67 17.72
CA LEU A 147 1.22 17.19 19.09
C LEU A 147 -0.15 17.59 19.67
N SER A 148 -0.99 18.26 18.89
CA SER A 148 -2.33 18.67 19.34
C SER A 148 -3.28 17.49 19.58
N LEU A 149 -3.05 16.36 18.91
CA LEU A 149 -3.79 15.11 19.09
C LEU A 149 -3.25 14.26 20.26
N GLY A 150 -2.23 14.75 20.97
CA GLY A 150 -1.66 14.13 22.15
C GLY A 150 -0.54 13.12 21.90
N TYR A 151 0.02 13.05 20.67
CA TYR A 151 1.23 12.26 20.45
C TYR A 151 2.42 12.90 21.14
N ALA A 152 3.23 12.09 21.82
CA ALA A 152 4.47 12.57 22.39
C ALA A 152 5.54 12.72 21.29
N GLU A 153 6.20 13.87 21.24
CA GLU A 153 7.13 14.27 20.16
C GLU A 153 8.22 13.21 19.86
N PHE A 154 8.84 12.67 20.91
CA PHE A 154 9.87 11.63 20.82
C PHE A 154 9.40 10.33 20.14
N THR A 155 8.08 10.12 19.97
CA THR A 155 7.55 8.92 19.32
C THR A 155 7.55 9.01 17.80
N PHE A 156 7.70 10.21 17.23
CA PHE A 156 7.62 10.40 15.77
C PHE A 156 8.68 11.36 15.20
N GLU A 157 9.42 12.09 16.02
CA GLU A 157 10.36 13.13 15.55
C GLU A 157 11.42 12.60 14.57
N ASP A 158 11.96 11.40 14.82
CA ASP A 158 12.96 10.79 13.94
C ASP A 158 12.41 10.45 12.56
N PHE A 159 11.13 10.05 12.46
CA PHE A 159 10.48 9.77 11.19
C PHE A 159 10.35 11.05 10.33
N PHE A 160 9.98 12.16 10.98
CA PHE A 160 9.87 13.46 10.32
C PHE A 160 11.24 13.97 9.85
N ALA A 161 12.24 13.91 10.73
CA ALA A 161 13.60 14.33 10.43
C ALA A 161 14.16 13.55 9.22
N LEU A 162 13.97 12.24 9.19
CA LEU A 162 14.48 11.40 8.12
C LEU A 162 13.78 11.67 6.78
N PHE A 163 12.45 11.89 6.77
CA PHE A 163 11.76 12.26 5.54
C PHE A 163 12.24 13.61 4.98
N LEU A 164 12.40 14.62 5.84
CA LEU A 164 12.93 15.93 5.44
C LEU A 164 14.36 15.80 4.90
N GLU A 165 15.19 14.96 5.50
CA GLU A 165 16.53 14.66 4.98
C GLU A 165 16.48 14.07 3.56
N GLN A 166 15.61 13.09 3.32
CA GLN A 166 15.48 12.48 1.99
C GLN A 166 14.96 13.49 0.96
N LEU A 167 14.00 14.32 1.35
CA LEU A 167 13.44 15.38 0.50
C LEU A 167 14.49 16.44 0.13
N GLU A 168 15.32 16.84 1.08
CA GLU A 168 16.41 17.78 0.81
C GLU A 168 17.51 17.16 -0.05
N SER A 169 17.79 15.87 0.15
CA SER A 169 18.82 15.13 -0.57
C SER A 169 18.54 15.01 -2.07
N VAL A 170 17.27 15.01 -2.50
CA VAL A 170 16.92 14.90 -3.93
C VAL A 170 17.05 16.24 -4.69
N LEU A 171 17.29 17.36 -4.01
CA LEU A 171 17.59 18.64 -4.66
C LEU A 171 19.10 18.79 -4.93
N SER A 172 19.42 19.21 -6.16
CA SER A 172 20.78 19.52 -6.59
C SER A 172 21.31 20.78 -5.91
N GLY A 173 22.63 20.89 -5.73
CA GLY A 173 23.30 22.11 -5.25
C GLY A 173 23.53 22.19 -3.75
N LYS A 174 23.22 21.13 -2.99
CA LYS A 174 23.73 20.90 -1.64
C LYS A 174 24.85 19.85 -1.70
N GLU A 175 25.80 19.87 -0.78
CA GLU A 175 26.88 18.86 -0.71
C GLU A 175 26.36 17.42 -0.58
N ALA A 176 25.13 17.25 -0.06
CA ALA A 176 24.47 15.97 0.16
C ALA A 176 23.49 15.53 -0.96
N SER A 177 23.53 16.16 -2.15
CA SER A 177 22.59 15.80 -3.23
C SER A 177 22.82 14.36 -3.74
N ILE A 178 21.75 13.60 -3.95
CA ILE A 178 21.83 12.19 -4.34
C ILE A 178 21.53 11.94 -5.81
N SER A 179 22.10 10.85 -6.34
CA SER A 179 21.76 10.35 -7.68
C SER A 179 20.49 9.51 -7.66
N HIS A 180 19.97 9.16 -8.84
CA HIS A 180 18.85 8.23 -8.95
C HIS A 180 19.16 6.83 -8.39
N GLU A 181 20.40 6.37 -8.56
CA GLU A 181 20.86 5.09 -8.02
C GLU A 181 20.88 5.12 -6.49
N GLU A 182 21.37 6.22 -5.92
CA GLU A 182 21.40 6.42 -4.48
C GLU A 182 19.97 6.54 -3.89
N LEU A 183 19.05 7.26 -4.56
CA LEU A 183 17.64 7.29 -4.16
C LEU A 183 17.03 5.88 -4.12
N LEU A 184 17.32 5.05 -5.13
CA LEU A 184 16.87 3.66 -5.18
C LEU A 184 17.49 2.83 -4.05
N GLN A 185 18.79 3.00 -3.79
CA GLN A 185 19.48 2.31 -2.71
C GLN A 185 18.90 2.67 -1.34
N ARG A 186 18.70 3.96 -1.05
CA ARG A 186 18.08 4.42 0.19
C ARG A 186 16.64 3.95 0.35
N SER A 187 15.87 3.91 -0.74
CA SER A 187 14.49 3.40 -0.74
C SER A 187 14.41 1.88 -0.53
N ARG A 188 15.53 1.17 -0.71
CA ARG A 188 15.70 -0.27 -0.43
C ARG A 188 16.33 -0.56 0.92
N ASP A 189 16.99 0.42 1.51
CA ASP A 189 17.51 0.31 2.87
C ASP A 189 16.35 0.23 3.84
N GLN A 190 16.34 -0.78 4.71
CA GLN A 190 15.23 -1.02 5.62
C GLN A 190 15.06 0.10 6.64
N SER A 191 16.17 0.59 7.20
CA SER A 191 16.10 1.65 8.21
C SER A 191 15.56 2.94 7.63
N ILE A 192 15.93 3.29 6.40
CA ILE A 192 15.46 4.51 5.74
C ILE A 192 14.02 4.34 5.24
N SER A 193 13.78 3.29 4.46
CA SER A 193 12.50 3.04 3.81
C SER A 193 11.37 2.87 4.82
N ASP A 194 11.58 2.06 5.88
CA ASP A 194 10.53 1.82 6.88
C ASP A 194 10.27 3.06 7.74
N TYR A 195 11.29 3.86 8.07
CA TYR A 195 11.09 5.11 8.84
C TYR A 195 10.31 6.15 8.04
N VAL A 196 10.57 6.27 6.73
CA VAL A 196 9.79 7.18 5.87
C VAL A 196 8.37 6.65 5.66
N VAL A 197 8.17 5.33 5.59
CA VAL A 197 6.81 4.74 5.61
C VAL A 197 6.11 5.08 6.93
N MET A 198 6.79 4.95 8.08
CA MET A 198 6.22 5.32 9.38
C MET A 198 5.83 6.80 9.43
N PHE A 199 6.66 7.70 8.88
CA PHE A 199 6.28 9.11 8.73
C PHE A 199 4.93 9.26 8.01
N PHE A 200 4.74 8.61 6.87
CA PHE A 200 3.48 8.67 6.13
C PHE A 200 2.31 8.05 6.90
N ARG A 201 2.52 6.94 7.61
CA ARG A 201 1.50 6.31 8.47
C ARG A 201 1.04 7.25 9.58
N PHE A 202 1.98 7.91 10.27
CA PHE A 202 1.67 8.85 11.35
C PHE A 202 0.88 10.07 10.86
N ILE A 203 1.30 10.73 9.77
CA ILE A 203 0.57 11.89 9.26
C ILE A 203 -0.81 11.52 8.71
N THR A 204 -0.94 10.31 8.14
CA THR A 204 -2.22 9.76 7.67
C THR A 204 -3.16 9.53 8.85
N SER A 205 -2.69 8.87 9.92
CA SER A 205 -3.44 8.69 11.16
C SER A 205 -3.87 10.03 11.76
N GLY A 206 -2.94 10.99 11.84
CA GLY A 206 -3.21 12.31 12.36
C GLY A 206 -4.30 13.05 11.56
N GLU A 207 -4.26 13.00 10.24
CA GLU A 207 -5.26 13.66 9.40
C GLU A 207 -6.64 12.99 9.52
N ILE A 208 -6.68 11.66 9.58
CA ILE A 208 -7.91 10.90 9.82
C ILE A 208 -8.54 11.30 11.17
N ARG A 209 -7.73 11.35 12.23
CA ARG A 209 -8.18 11.72 13.58
C ARG A 209 -8.61 13.19 13.67
N LYS A 210 -7.91 14.10 12.98
CA LYS A 210 -8.25 15.53 12.92
C LYS A 210 -9.62 15.76 12.26
N ARG A 211 -9.95 14.98 11.23
CA ARG A 211 -11.25 15.00 10.53
C ARG A 211 -12.11 13.79 10.87
N ALA A 212 -12.13 13.37 12.13
CA ALA A 212 -12.81 12.14 12.55
C ALA A 212 -14.28 12.08 12.12
N GLU A 213 -15.05 13.17 12.27
CA GLU A 213 -16.46 13.22 11.86
C GLU A 213 -16.67 12.96 10.35
N PHE A 214 -15.72 13.39 9.51
CA PHE A 214 -15.77 13.15 8.07
C PHE A 214 -15.44 11.68 7.74
N TYR A 215 -14.43 11.10 8.40
CA TYR A 215 -13.98 9.73 8.11
C TYR A 215 -14.81 8.64 8.79
N GLU A 216 -15.49 8.95 9.88
CA GLU A 216 -16.26 8.00 10.68
C GLU A 216 -17.23 7.11 9.87
N PRO A 217 -18.14 7.63 9.02
CA PRO A 217 -19.08 6.77 8.29
C PRO A 217 -18.38 5.79 7.34
N PHE A 218 -17.26 6.19 6.73
CA PHE A 218 -16.47 5.34 5.85
C PHE A 218 -15.76 4.23 6.64
N ILE A 219 -15.15 4.58 7.78
CA ILE A 219 -14.47 3.62 8.66
C ILE A 219 -15.46 2.63 9.26
N GLN A 220 -16.63 3.09 9.72
CA GLN A 220 -17.69 2.21 10.20
C GLN A 220 -18.16 1.23 9.12
N GLY A 221 -18.29 1.68 7.86
CA GLY A 221 -18.64 0.83 6.73
C GLY A 221 -17.57 -0.20 6.35
N LEU A 222 -16.28 0.12 6.56
CA LEU A 222 -15.15 -0.76 6.21
C LEU A 222 -14.85 -1.80 7.29
N THR A 223 -14.74 -1.37 8.55
CA THR A 223 -14.22 -2.21 9.64
C THR A 223 -15.15 -2.32 10.83
N ASN A 224 -16.26 -1.55 10.87
CA ASN A 224 -17.16 -1.48 12.02
C ASN A 224 -16.44 -1.13 13.34
N THR A 225 -15.43 -0.26 13.26
CA THR A 225 -14.65 0.24 14.41
C THR A 225 -14.74 1.76 14.53
N SER A 226 -14.32 2.30 15.67
CA SER A 226 -14.15 3.75 15.82
C SER A 226 -12.95 4.26 15.03
N VAL A 227 -12.93 5.56 14.73
CA VAL A 227 -11.81 6.23 14.05
C VAL A 227 -10.48 6.01 14.78
N GLU A 228 -10.49 6.11 16.12
CA GLU A 228 -9.28 5.90 16.92
C GLU A 228 -8.78 4.44 16.84
N GLN A 229 -9.68 3.47 16.93
CA GLN A 229 -9.33 2.06 16.81
C GLN A 229 -8.76 1.75 15.43
N PHE A 230 -9.43 2.22 14.36
CA PHE A 230 -8.96 2.06 12.98
C PHE A 230 -7.55 2.62 12.79
N CYS A 231 -7.28 3.82 13.31
CA CYS A 231 -5.95 4.42 13.23
C CYS A 231 -4.88 3.54 13.91
N LYS A 232 -5.16 3.08 15.13
CA LYS A 232 -4.22 2.26 15.92
C LYS A 232 -4.03 0.84 15.39
N SER A 233 -5.02 0.26 14.72
CA SER A 233 -4.95 -1.13 14.24
C SER A 233 -4.60 -1.25 12.76
N SER A 234 -4.90 -0.26 11.93
CA SER A 234 -4.90 -0.40 10.47
C SER A 234 -4.22 0.75 9.71
N VAL A 235 -3.75 1.79 10.42
CA VAL A 235 -3.02 2.91 9.81
C VAL A 235 -1.60 2.99 10.35
N GLU A 236 -1.46 3.12 11.67
CA GLU A 236 -0.16 3.29 12.34
C GLU A 236 0.76 2.06 12.27
N PRO A 237 0.27 0.81 12.42
CA PRO A 237 1.15 -0.36 12.39
C PRO A 237 1.76 -0.60 11.00
N MET A 238 3.03 -1.02 10.99
CA MET A 238 3.70 -1.48 9.77
C MET A 238 3.04 -2.76 9.25
N GLY A 239 2.98 -2.89 7.93
CA GLY A 239 2.44 -4.07 7.27
C GLY A 239 0.92 -4.11 7.12
N GLU A 240 0.21 -3.09 7.60
CA GLU A 240 -1.23 -2.94 7.37
C GLU A 240 -1.51 -2.33 5.99
N GLU A 241 -2.37 -3.00 5.22
CA GLU A 241 -2.74 -2.57 3.87
C GLU A 241 -3.44 -1.20 3.86
N SER A 242 -3.28 -0.48 2.74
CA SER A 242 -3.88 0.83 2.55
C SER A 242 -5.04 0.78 1.56
N ASP A 243 -6.12 1.47 1.87
CA ASP A 243 -7.31 1.62 1.04
C ASP A 243 -7.64 3.12 0.83
N HIS A 244 -8.77 3.42 0.20
CA HIS A 244 -9.26 4.77 -0.13
C HIS A 244 -9.13 5.78 1.00
N VAL A 245 -9.40 5.39 2.25
CA VAL A 245 -9.30 6.27 3.43
C VAL A 245 -7.86 6.76 3.61
N HIS A 246 -6.87 5.87 3.53
CA HIS A 246 -5.46 6.19 3.66
C HIS A 246 -4.99 7.11 2.53
N ILE A 247 -5.38 6.80 1.28
CA ILE A 247 -4.97 7.57 0.10
C ILE A 247 -5.51 9.00 0.16
N THR A 248 -6.79 9.15 0.52
CA THR A 248 -7.45 10.45 0.67
C THR A 248 -6.78 11.28 1.76
N ALA A 249 -6.58 10.69 2.95
CA ALA A 249 -5.95 11.40 4.07
C ALA A 249 -4.51 11.81 3.77
N LEU A 250 -3.72 10.93 3.15
CA LEU A 250 -2.34 11.25 2.75
C LEU A 250 -2.30 12.35 1.68
N SER A 251 -3.16 12.27 0.67
CA SER A 251 -3.26 13.28 -0.39
C SER A 251 -3.63 14.65 0.18
N ASP A 252 -4.63 14.71 1.07
CA ASP A 252 -5.09 15.94 1.71
C ASP A 252 -4.02 16.56 2.62
N THR A 253 -3.38 15.76 3.47
CA THR A 253 -2.42 16.26 4.46
C THR A 253 -1.14 16.79 3.80
N LEU A 254 -0.69 16.14 2.73
CA LEU A 254 0.47 16.57 1.95
C LEU A 254 0.12 17.60 0.88
N GLY A 255 -1.15 17.70 0.47
CA GLY A 255 -1.53 18.53 -0.65
C GLY A 255 -0.98 18.01 -1.99
N VAL A 256 -0.87 16.70 -2.15
CA VAL A 256 -0.31 16.06 -3.36
C VAL A 256 -1.39 15.23 -4.03
N ALA A 257 -1.66 15.51 -5.31
CA ALA A 257 -2.64 14.75 -6.08
C ALA A 257 -2.10 13.39 -6.53
N ILE A 258 -2.89 12.32 -6.34
CA ILE A 258 -2.50 10.94 -6.62
C ILE A 258 -3.52 10.31 -7.57
N ARG A 259 -3.07 9.71 -8.67
CA ARG A 259 -3.91 8.89 -9.54
C ARG A 259 -3.73 7.42 -9.20
N ILE A 260 -4.84 6.72 -8.96
CA ILE A 260 -4.87 5.26 -8.81
C ILE A 260 -5.56 4.66 -10.03
N VAL A 261 -4.84 3.80 -10.75
CA VAL A 261 -5.32 3.09 -11.93
C VAL A 261 -5.68 1.66 -11.54
N TYR A 262 -6.92 1.23 -11.78
CA TYR A 262 -7.45 -0.04 -11.29
C TYR A 262 -7.33 -1.14 -12.34
N LEU A 263 -6.52 -2.16 -12.04
CA LEU A 263 -6.47 -3.40 -12.78
C LEU A 263 -7.26 -4.49 -12.04
N ASP A 264 -8.55 -4.51 -12.34
CA ASP A 264 -9.52 -5.47 -11.80
C ASP A 264 -10.28 -6.20 -12.91
N ARG A 265 -11.20 -7.09 -12.52
CA ARG A 265 -12.02 -7.88 -13.46
C ARG A 265 -13.29 -7.15 -13.92
N SER A 266 -13.46 -5.87 -13.57
CA SER A 266 -14.64 -5.10 -13.99
C SER A 266 -14.61 -4.89 -15.51
N HIS A 267 -15.78 -4.90 -16.13
CA HIS A 267 -15.97 -4.56 -17.54
C HIS A 267 -17.30 -3.82 -17.64
N ASP A 268 -17.49 -3.03 -18.70
CA ASP A 268 -18.78 -2.38 -18.88
C ASP A 268 -19.88 -3.39 -19.29
N ASP A 269 -21.14 -3.02 -19.09
CA ASP A 269 -22.29 -3.85 -19.45
C ASP A 269 -22.38 -4.15 -20.96
N LYS A 270 -21.61 -3.44 -21.79
CA LYS A 270 -21.53 -3.59 -23.25
C LYS A 270 -20.36 -4.49 -23.69
N GLY A 271 -19.60 -5.04 -22.76
CA GLY A 271 -18.44 -5.90 -23.01
C GLY A 271 -17.18 -5.16 -23.46
N SER A 272 -17.15 -3.82 -23.42
CA SER A 272 -15.95 -3.04 -23.70
C SER A 272 -15.05 -3.01 -22.46
N VAL A 273 -13.76 -3.27 -22.70
CA VAL A 273 -12.75 -3.28 -21.66
C VAL A 273 -12.14 -1.88 -21.56
N SER A 274 -12.37 -1.23 -20.43
CA SER A 274 -11.74 0.04 -20.09
C SER A 274 -10.96 -0.10 -18.78
N VAL A 275 -9.97 0.77 -18.62
CA VAL A 275 -9.15 0.83 -17.41
C VAL A 275 -9.58 2.05 -16.62
N ASN A 276 -10.23 1.81 -15.49
CA ASN A 276 -10.73 2.86 -14.62
C ASN A 276 -9.57 3.46 -13.82
N HIS A 277 -9.69 4.74 -13.50
CA HIS A 277 -8.81 5.41 -12.55
C HIS A 277 -9.61 6.31 -11.63
N HIS A 278 -9.03 6.62 -10.47
CA HIS A 278 -9.54 7.61 -9.53
C HIS A 278 -8.42 8.60 -9.21
N ASP A 279 -8.74 9.89 -9.30
CA ASP A 279 -7.83 10.96 -8.92
C ASP A 279 -8.19 11.43 -7.51
N PHE A 280 -7.26 11.27 -6.59
CA PHE A 280 -7.33 11.80 -5.24
C PHE A 280 -6.67 13.17 -5.25
N THR A 281 -7.49 14.22 -5.19
CA THR A 281 -7.04 15.61 -5.20
C THR A 281 -7.24 16.24 -3.83
N PRO A 282 -6.30 17.07 -3.35
CA PRO A 282 -6.43 17.68 -2.03
C PRO A 282 -7.65 18.61 -1.92
N ALA A 283 -8.42 18.49 -0.83
CA ALA A 283 -9.66 19.24 -0.62
C ALA A 283 -9.51 20.78 -0.67
N ALA A 284 -8.32 21.31 -0.35
CA ALA A 284 -8.05 22.75 -0.41
C ALA A 284 -8.07 23.34 -1.85
N HIS A 285 -7.85 22.49 -2.86
CA HIS A 285 -7.84 22.91 -4.26
C HIS A 285 -9.22 22.96 -4.90
N ASP A 286 -10.21 22.25 -4.34
CA ASP A 286 -11.60 22.30 -4.83
C ASP A 286 -12.26 23.68 -4.63
N LEU A 287 -11.70 24.52 -3.75
CA LEU A 287 -12.32 25.77 -3.31
C LEU A 287 -11.68 27.03 -3.89
N THR A 288 -10.50 26.95 -4.50
CA THR A 288 -9.65 28.15 -4.70
C THR A 288 -9.33 28.52 -6.14
N ASP A 289 -9.45 27.61 -7.12
CA ASP A 289 -8.85 27.87 -8.45
C ASP A 289 -9.74 27.47 -9.63
N GLY A 290 -10.86 28.18 -9.83
CA GLY A 290 -11.56 28.29 -11.12
C GLY A 290 -11.92 26.99 -11.89
N GLY A 291 -11.87 25.83 -11.26
CA GLY A 291 -12.07 24.52 -11.88
C GLY A 291 -10.86 23.91 -12.60
N VAL A 292 -9.62 24.41 -12.44
CA VAL A 292 -8.44 23.72 -12.99
C VAL A 292 -8.02 22.61 -12.04
N ALA A 293 -8.49 21.39 -12.32
CA ALA A 293 -8.11 20.21 -11.55
C ALA A 293 -6.59 20.03 -11.53
N LEU A 294 -6.01 19.87 -10.34
CA LEU A 294 -4.61 19.48 -10.17
C LEU A 294 -4.37 18.15 -10.89
N LYS A 295 -3.57 18.19 -11.96
CA LYS A 295 -3.19 16.97 -12.68
C LYS A 295 -2.23 16.15 -11.79
N PRO A 296 -2.56 14.91 -11.41
CA PRO A 296 -1.66 14.08 -10.62
C PRO A 296 -0.35 13.81 -11.36
N PHE A 297 0.77 14.00 -10.68
CA PHE A 297 2.10 13.60 -11.18
C PHE A 297 2.56 12.25 -10.59
N ILE A 298 1.85 11.75 -9.57
CA ILE A 298 2.01 10.39 -9.06
C ILE A 298 0.89 9.54 -9.64
N THR A 299 1.26 8.45 -10.34
CA THR A 299 0.31 7.45 -10.84
C THR A 299 0.69 6.07 -10.33
N LEU A 300 -0.22 5.43 -9.61
CA LEU A 300 -0.04 4.09 -9.07
C LEU A 300 -1.00 3.11 -9.74
N LEU A 301 -0.54 1.89 -10.00
CA LEU A 301 -1.37 0.76 -10.39
C LEU A 301 -1.88 0.07 -9.12
N TYR A 302 -3.19 -0.01 -8.97
CA TYR A 302 -3.81 -0.88 -7.98
C TYR A 302 -4.18 -2.21 -8.61
N ARG A 303 -3.72 -3.29 -7.97
CA ARG A 303 -4.18 -4.66 -8.13
C ARG A 303 -4.77 -5.07 -6.78
N PRO A 304 -5.72 -6.02 -6.69
CA PRO A 304 -6.30 -6.40 -5.40
C PRO A 304 -5.22 -6.69 -4.34
N GLY A 305 -5.14 -5.84 -3.31
CA GLY A 305 -4.14 -5.91 -2.22
C GLY A 305 -2.74 -5.36 -2.53
N HIS A 306 -2.50 -4.69 -3.66
CA HIS A 306 -1.16 -4.28 -4.05
C HIS A 306 -1.07 -3.00 -4.89
N TYR A 307 -0.03 -2.20 -4.65
CA TYR A 307 0.26 -0.98 -5.39
C TYR A 307 1.65 -1.05 -6.04
N ASP A 308 1.73 -0.65 -7.31
CA ASP A 308 2.97 -0.43 -8.04
C ASP A 308 2.98 0.99 -8.64
N ILE A 309 4.14 1.47 -9.09
CA ILE A 309 4.26 2.78 -9.73
C ILE A 309 4.10 2.62 -11.25
N LEU A 310 3.28 3.46 -11.87
CA LEU A 310 3.16 3.56 -13.32
C LEU A 310 3.88 4.79 -13.87
N TYR A 311 4.55 4.61 -15.00
CA TYR A 311 5.18 5.71 -15.73
C TYR A 311 4.39 6.03 -16.99
N PRO A 312 3.75 7.21 -17.09
CA PRO A 312 3.04 7.62 -18.29
C PRO A 312 4.01 7.79 -19.46
N LYS A 313 3.46 7.66 -20.68
CA LYS A 313 4.16 7.98 -21.92
C LYS A 313 4.41 9.47 -22.10
#